data_AF-A0A9E4D894-F1
#
_entry.id   AF-A0A9E4D894-F1
#
_cell.length_a   1.000
_cell.length_b   1.000
_cell.length_c   1.000
_cell.angle_alpha   90.00
_cell.angle_beta   90.00
_cell.angle_gamma   90.00
#
_symmetry.space_group_name_H-M   'P 1'
#
loop_
_entity.id
_entity.type
_entity.pdbx_description
1 polymer ?
#
loop_
_entity_poly.entity_id
_entity_poly.type
_entity_poly.pdbx_seq_one_letter_code
_entity_poly.pdbx_strand_id
1 'polypeptide(L)'
;MITLQDRIEVPAHALAQLRALVHQSYLPGALARAMTLGDESVSPPLRLTHGDATLWLRWTLPDLGAWWAMRVAAGDPAVAAFWTQIDAIASARERVVLTGDERLPQPDEVSGYTTTPAGWRETAQLYLHDGIGDKARAELEAVLRHAEDELDGLVASSLAVNLTADYGGGHYTWDLLYRDRDEARRAQQGRWWRDVLLPALDRHCRARSALGLETLGAGARDPELAGGVKRTALFRLLPGVDAEVRARFERDLLDMPAYITAIRNWRLSRAVTLAWDMSDVAPWSYVWEQEFAELDGLNGAYMAHPHHWAHVDRWFDPESGVQIIDTALCHAFSPLVCAIITR
;
A
#
# COMPACT_ATOMS: atom_id res chain seq x y z
N MET A 1 11.85 21.08 8.40
CA MET A 1 12.55 20.96 7.11
C MET A 1 12.91 19.51 6.87
N ILE A 2 12.55 18.96 5.71
CA ILE A 2 12.90 17.61 5.25
C ILE A 2 14.01 17.77 4.21
N THR A 3 15.02 16.91 4.25
CA THR A 3 16.13 16.90 3.27
C THR A 3 16.09 15.63 2.46
N LEU A 4 16.15 15.76 1.13
CA LEU A 4 16.23 14.63 0.21
C LEU A 4 17.58 14.64 -0.48
N GLN A 5 18.09 13.45 -0.78
CA GLN A 5 19.34 13.26 -1.50
C GLN A 5 19.10 12.29 -2.65
N ASP A 6 19.19 12.79 -3.87
CA ASP A 6 19.22 11.96 -5.07
C ASP A 6 20.66 11.59 -5.37
N ARG A 7 20.87 10.33 -5.73
CA ARG A 7 22.08 9.76 -6.32
C ARG A 7 21.68 9.20 -7.66
N ILE A 8 22.25 9.71 -8.75
CA ILE A 8 21.96 9.23 -10.11
C ILE A 8 23.28 8.88 -10.77
N GLU A 9 23.45 7.63 -11.15
CA GLU A 9 24.61 7.10 -11.86
C GLU A 9 24.30 6.99 -13.34
N VAL A 10 25.18 7.57 -14.16
CA VAL A 10 25.05 7.58 -15.62
C VAL A 10 26.40 7.30 -16.26
N PRO A 11 26.42 6.70 -17.47
CA PRO A 11 27.63 6.69 -18.28
C PRO A 11 28.22 8.10 -18.43
N ALA A 12 29.55 8.23 -18.36
CA ALA A 12 30.22 9.52 -18.29
C ALA A 12 29.82 10.51 -19.40
N HIS A 13 29.53 10.02 -20.61
CA HIS A 13 29.09 10.83 -21.74
C HIS A 13 27.68 11.42 -21.58
N ALA A 14 26.82 10.81 -20.76
CA ALA A 14 25.44 11.21 -20.51
C ALA A 14 25.29 12.22 -19.36
N LEU A 15 26.34 12.48 -18.56
CA LEU A 15 26.27 13.41 -17.42
C LEU A 15 25.80 14.83 -17.81
N ALA A 16 26.27 15.35 -18.95
CA ALA A 16 25.84 16.67 -19.42
C ALA A 16 24.36 16.70 -19.80
N GLN A 17 23.86 15.62 -20.41
CA GLN A 17 22.44 15.45 -20.73
C GLN A 17 21.60 15.35 -19.45
N LEU A 18 22.00 14.53 -18.48
CA LEU A 18 21.32 14.40 -17.19
C LEU A 18 21.16 15.77 -16.50
N ARG A 19 22.24 16.55 -16.40
CA ARG A 19 22.19 17.89 -15.79
C ARG A 19 21.25 18.81 -16.57
N ALA A 20 21.29 18.79 -17.90
CA ALA A 20 20.36 19.58 -18.70
C ALA A 20 18.90 19.20 -18.43
N LEU A 21 18.58 17.90 -18.37
CA LEU A 21 17.23 17.42 -18.05
C LEU A 21 16.76 17.84 -16.66
N VAL A 22 17.62 17.72 -15.65
CA VAL A 22 17.30 18.15 -14.27
C VAL A 22 16.96 19.63 -14.24
N HIS A 23 17.80 20.50 -14.81
CA HIS A 23 17.63 21.95 -14.74
C HIS A 23 16.49 22.48 -15.62
N GLN A 24 16.32 21.92 -16.81
CA GLN A 24 15.38 22.44 -17.81
C GLN A 24 14.00 21.81 -17.69
N SER A 25 13.91 20.54 -17.27
CA SER A 25 12.66 19.77 -17.31
C SER A 25 12.10 19.45 -15.93
N TYR A 26 12.94 19.17 -14.93
CA TYR A 26 12.46 18.76 -13.60
C TYR A 26 12.41 19.91 -12.60
N LEU A 27 13.46 20.74 -12.54
CA LEU A 27 13.59 21.81 -11.55
C LEU A 27 12.39 22.77 -11.50
N PRO A 28 11.81 23.25 -12.63
CA PRO A 28 10.63 24.11 -12.57
C PRO A 28 9.43 23.44 -11.88
N GLY A 29 9.18 22.16 -12.18
CA GLY A 29 8.12 21.37 -11.55
C GLY A 29 8.42 21.04 -10.09
N ALA A 30 9.68 20.77 -9.74
CA ALA A 30 10.11 20.56 -8.36
C ALA A 30 9.88 21.82 -7.51
N LEU A 31 10.25 23.01 -8.01
CA LEU A 31 9.99 24.29 -7.35
C LEU A 31 8.50 24.55 -7.15
N ALA A 32 7.66 24.24 -8.15
CA ALA A 32 6.21 24.34 -8.05
C ALA A 32 5.61 23.40 -6.98
N ARG A 33 6.30 22.31 -6.66
CA ARG A 33 5.97 21.35 -5.58
C ARG A 33 6.69 21.67 -4.26
N ALA A 34 7.15 22.91 -4.09
CA ALA A 34 7.85 23.43 -2.91
C ALA A 34 9.21 22.78 -2.59
N MET A 35 9.80 22.03 -3.53
CA MET A 35 11.16 21.53 -3.39
C MET A 35 12.17 22.62 -3.73
N THR A 36 13.17 22.84 -2.88
CA THR A 36 14.30 23.74 -3.18
C THR A 36 15.55 22.93 -3.48
N LEU A 37 16.22 23.20 -4.60
CA LEU A 37 17.54 22.63 -4.88
C LEU A 37 18.59 23.37 -4.05
N GLY A 38 19.27 22.65 -3.16
CA GLY A 38 20.35 23.19 -2.33
C GLY A 38 21.72 22.99 -2.99
N ASP A 39 22.19 21.75 -3.00
CA ASP A 39 23.51 21.41 -3.52
C ASP A 39 23.41 20.49 -4.74
N GLU A 40 24.32 20.68 -5.69
CA GLU A 40 24.57 19.78 -6.80
C GLU A 40 26.06 19.44 -6.84
N SER A 41 26.39 18.16 -6.86
CA SER A 41 27.79 17.70 -6.92
C SER A 41 27.96 16.47 -7.79
N VAL A 42 29.17 16.28 -8.31
CA VAL A 42 29.52 15.18 -9.21
C VAL A 42 30.67 14.38 -8.61
N SER A 43 30.57 13.05 -8.69
CA SER A 43 31.64 12.11 -8.36
C SER A 43 31.95 11.18 -9.54
N PRO A 44 33.22 10.87 -9.84
CA PRO A 44 34.41 11.55 -9.33
C PRO A 44 34.45 13.03 -9.78
N PRO A 45 35.23 13.91 -9.14
CA PRO A 45 35.29 15.34 -9.46
C PRO A 45 36.14 15.62 -10.71
N LEU A 46 35.96 14.81 -11.77
CA LEU A 46 36.63 14.96 -13.05
C LEU A 46 35.74 14.44 -14.18
N ARG A 47 36.05 14.84 -15.41
CA ARG A 47 35.39 14.29 -16.58
C ARG A 47 35.99 12.93 -16.92
N LEU A 48 35.19 11.89 -16.80
CA LEU A 48 35.56 10.55 -17.24
C LEU A 48 35.38 10.39 -18.75
N THR A 49 36.26 9.61 -19.37
CA THR A 49 36.11 9.16 -20.77
C THR A 49 35.38 7.83 -20.87
N HIS A 50 35.41 7.02 -19.81
CA HIS A 50 34.79 5.70 -19.70
C HIS A 50 34.23 5.48 -18.29
N GLY A 51 33.31 4.53 -18.16
CA GLY A 51 32.64 4.24 -16.88
C GLY A 51 31.57 5.25 -16.55
N ASP A 52 31.15 5.24 -15.29
CA ASP A 52 30.00 5.99 -14.81
C ASP A 52 30.41 7.18 -13.94
N ALA A 53 29.65 8.25 -14.05
CA ALA A 53 29.69 9.40 -13.15
C ALA A 53 28.41 9.45 -12.33
N THR A 54 28.52 9.89 -11.08
CA THR A 54 27.40 10.05 -10.16
C THR A 54 27.07 11.53 -10.01
N LEU A 55 25.82 11.91 -10.27
CA LEU A 55 25.25 13.20 -9.92
C LEU A 55 24.53 13.07 -8.57
N TRP A 56 24.86 13.96 -7.64
CA TRP A 56 24.21 14.09 -6.35
C TRP A 56 23.41 15.40 -6.32
N LEU A 57 22.11 15.32 -6.01
CA LEU A 57 21.23 16.48 -5.87
C LEU A 57 20.64 16.49 -4.46
N ARG A 58 20.79 17.61 -3.76
CA ARG A 58 20.20 17.81 -2.44
C ARG A 58 19.00 18.72 -2.54
N TRP A 59 17.86 18.23 -2.10
CA TRP A 59 16.61 18.99 -2.07
C TRP A 59 16.18 19.25 -0.63
N THR A 60 15.44 20.34 -0.42
CA THR A 60 14.74 20.60 0.84
C THR A 60 13.27 20.87 0.62
N LEU A 61 12.46 20.43 1.59
CA LEU A 61 11.05 20.73 1.73
C LEU A 61 10.82 21.39 3.10
N PRO A 62 9.87 22.34 3.22
CA PRO A 62 9.68 23.09 4.47
C PRO A 62 9.24 22.19 5.63
N ASP A 63 8.29 21.28 5.36
CA ASP A 63 7.67 20.43 6.37
C ASP A 63 7.06 19.15 5.75
N LEU A 64 6.45 18.34 6.61
CA LEU A 64 5.80 17.08 6.24
C LEU A 64 4.54 17.27 5.39
N GLY A 65 3.82 18.39 5.56
CA GLY A 65 2.66 18.70 4.72
C GLY A 65 3.09 18.92 3.26
N ALA A 66 4.17 19.66 3.06
CA ALA A 66 4.76 19.85 1.74
C ALA A 66 5.30 18.54 1.14
N TRP A 67 5.86 17.64 1.96
CA TRP A 67 6.23 16.29 1.50
C TRP A 67 5.04 15.53 0.94
N TRP A 68 3.92 15.45 1.68
CA TRP A 68 2.74 14.74 1.20
C TRP A 68 2.10 15.41 -0.01
N ALA A 69 2.07 16.74 -0.08
CA ALA A 69 1.63 17.46 -1.26
C ALA A 69 2.50 17.14 -2.49
N MET A 70 3.83 17.13 -2.32
CA MET A 70 4.78 16.74 -3.37
C MET A 70 4.56 15.30 -3.82
N ARG A 71 4.34 14.36 -2.88
CA ARG A 71 4.07 12.94 -3.17
C ARG A 71 2.77 12.72 -3.92
N VAL A 72 1.69 13.42 -3.55
CA VAL A 72 0.43 13.38 -4.31
C VAL A 72 0.64 13.93 -5.72
N ALA A 73 1.35 15.05 -5.85
CA ALA A 73 1.66 15.65 -7.15
C ALA A 73 2.64 14.83 -8.01
N ALA A 74 3.36 13.84 -7.45
CA ALA A 74 4.20 12.93 -8.22
C ALA A 74 3.39 12.00 -9.15
N GLY A 75 2.07 11.94 -8.98
CA GLY A 75 1.14 11.32 -9.94
C GLY A 75 0.95 12.10 -11.25
N ASP A 76 1.51 13.30 -11.38
CA ASP A 76 1.49 14.06 -12.63
C ASP A 76 2.23 13.30 -13.75
N PRO A 77 1.60 13.06 -14.92
CA PRO A 77 2.25 12.41 -16.06
C PRO A 77 3.58 13.04 -16.48
N ALA A 78 3.76 14.36 -16.29
CA ALA A 78 5.02 15.03 -16.60
C ALA A 78 6.17 14.60 -15.67
N VAL A 79 5.88 14.34 -14.39
CA VAL A 79 6.87 13.83 -13.42
C VAL A 79 7.27 12.40 -13.80
N ALA A 80 6.29 11.55 -14.10
CA ALA A 80 6.55 10.18 -14.54
C ALA A 80 7.35 10.13 -15.86
N ALA A 81 7.03 11.00 -16.82
CA ALA A 81 7.74 11.10 -18.10
C ALA A 81 9.21 11.52 -17.90
N PHE A 82 9.47 12.49 -17.01
CA PHE A 82 10.83 12.87 -16.66
C PHE A 82 11.63 11.69 -16.10
N TRP A 83 11.11 11.00 -15.09
CA TRP A 83 11.85 9.89 -14.48
C TRP A 83 12.03 8.71 -15.42
N THR A 84 11.07 8.44 -16.31
CA THR A 84 11.23 7.46 -17.40
C THR A 84 12.41 7.83 -18.32
N GLN A 85 12.57 9.12 -18.62
CA GLN A 85 13.71 9.60 -19.42
C GLN A 85 15.04 9.46 -18.67
N ILE A 86 15.05 9.66 -17.35
CA ILE A 86 16.24 9.41 -16.52
C ILE A 86 16.57 7.92 -16.50
N ASP A 87 15.58 7.04 -16.32
CA ASP A 87 15.75 5.58 -16.29
C ASP A 87 16.30 5.03 -17.62
N ALA A 88 16.07 5.71 -18.74
CA ALA A 88 16.62 5.34 -20.04
C ALA A 88 18.14 5.64 -20.20
N ILE A 89 18.70 6.53 -19.36
CA ILE A 89 20.12 6.92 -19.44
C ILE A 89 20.91 6.59 -18.18
N ALA A 90 20.24 6.37 -17.05
CA ALA A 90 20.85 6.05 -15.78
C ALA A 90 21.16 4.55 -15.67
N SER A 91 22.35 4.24 -15.19
CA SER A 91 22.73 2.90 -14.75
C SER A 91 22.03 2.53 -13.44
N ALA A 92 21.85 3.51 -12.56
CA ALA A 92 21.15 3.38 -11.29
C ALA A 92 20.69 4.75 -10.78
N ARG A 93 19.61 4.79 -10.01
CA ARG A 93 19.25 5.98 -9.22
C ARG A 93 18.61 5.60 -7.90
N GLU A 94 18.75 6.48 -6.92
CA GLU A 94 18.11 6.33 -5.62
C GLU A 94 17.87 7.73 -5.02
N ARG A 95 16.71 7.90 -4.39
CA ARG A 95 16.39 9.05 -3.53
C ARG A 95 16.27 8.56 -2.10
N VAL A 96 17.02 9.18 -1.20
CA VAL A 96 16.96 8.93 0.24
C VAL A 96 16.57 10.19 1.00
N VAL A 97 15.93 10.01 2.14
CA VAL A 97 15.60 11.09 3.07
C VAL A 97 16.69 11.19 4.13
N LEU A 98 17.20 12.39 4.37
CA LEU A 98 18.25 12.67 5.34
C LEU A 98 17.70 13.41 6.56
N THR A 99 18.29 13.12 7.72
CA THR A 99 18.13 13.90 8.95
C THR A 99 19.51 14.13 9.57
N GLY A 100 19.72 15.31 10.16
CA GLY A 100 20.94 15.65 10.90
C GLY A 100 20.86 15.37 12.40
N ASP A 101 19.75 14.78 12.88
CA ASP A 101 19.45 14.61 14.30
C ASP A 101 20.14 13.37 14.90
N GLU A 102 20.64 13.51 16.14
CA GLU A 102 21.31 12.44 16.90
C GLU A 102 20.30 11.51 17.60
N ARG A 103 19.03 11.89 17.76
CA ARG A 103 17.98 11.06 18.40
C ARG A 103 16.94 10.54 17.42
N LEU A 104 17.33 9.52 16.65
CA LEU A 104 16.42 8.79 15.77
C LEU A 104 15.37 7.99 16.57
N PRO A 105 14.10 7.90 16.08
CA PRO A 105 13.10 7.02 16.66
C PRO A 105 13.61 5.59 16.75
N GLN A 106 13.45 4.98 17.91
CA GLN A 106 13.83 3.59 18.16
C GLN A 106 12.61 2.67 17.97
N PRO A 107 12.79 1.45 17.47
CA PRO A 107 11.71 0.47 17.45
C PRO A 107 11.38 0.03 18.87
N ASP A 108 10.09 -0.17 19.13
CA ASP A 108 9.61 -0.94 20.27
C ASP A 108 9.87 -2.44 20.05
N GLU A 109 10.02 -3.18 21.15
CA GLU A 109 10.01 -4.63 21.08
C GLU A 109 8.60 -5.14 20.75
N VAL A 110 8.46 -5.84 19.62
CA VAL A 110 7.16 -6.39 19.16
C VAL A 110 7.05 -7.90 19.25
N SER A 111 8.11 -8.59 19.69
CA SER A 111 8.19 -10.05 19.80
C SER A 111 6.98 -10.63 20.57
N GLY A 112 6.62 -10.01 21.69
CA GLY A 112 5.49 -10.40 22.55
C GLY A 112 4.10 -10.15 21.96
N TYR A 113 3.99 -9.44 20.83
CA TYR A 113 2.74 -9.20 20.12
C TYR A 113 2.63 -10.03 18.83
N THR A 114 3.68 -10.73 18.41
CA THR A 114 3.63 -11.57 17.21
C THR A 114 2.66 -12.72 17.40
N THR A 115 1.88 -13.03 16.36
CA THR A 115 0.94 -14.15 16.38
C THR A 115 0.95 -14.88 15.04
N THR A 116 0.50 -16.13 15.06
CA THR A 116 0.16 -16.90 13.86
C THR A 116 -1.36 -17.01 13.80
N PRO A 117 -2.04 -16.15 13.01
CA PRO A 117 -3.49 -16.18 12.89
C PRO A 117 -3.96 -17.56 12.43
N ALA A 118 -5.07 -18.03 12.99
CA ALA A 118 -5.60 -19.33 12.62
C ALA A 118 -6.46 -19.23 11.36
N GLY A 119 -6.61 -20.36 10.67
CA GLY A 119 -7.52 -20.50 9.55
C GLY A 119 -7.17 -19.73 8.28
N TRP A 120 -8.13 -19.75 7.35
CA TRP A 120 -8.00 -19.17 6.02
C TRP A 120 -8.87 -17.93 5.91
N ARG A 121 -8.24 -16.78 5.65
CA ARG A 121 -8.95 -15.54 5.43
C ARG A 121 -9.10 -15.22 3.95
N GLU A 122 -10.25 -14.65 3.65
CA GLU A 122 -10.56 -13.99 2.40
C GLU A 122 -11.02 -12.57 2.70
N THR A 123 -10.65 -11.62 1.84
CA THR A 123 -11.15 -10.25 1.87
C THR A 123 -11.61 -9.86 0.49
N ALA A 124 -12.67 -9.06 0.42
CA ALA A 124 -13.16 -8.51 -0.82
C ALA A 124 -13.45 -7.02 -0.71
N GLN A 125 -13.03 -6.28 -1.73
CA GLN A 125 -13.53 -4.93 -2.00
C GLN A 125 -14.68 -5.04 -2.99
N LEU A 126 -15.87 -4.59 -2.58
CA LEU A 126 -17.10 -4.68 -3.39
C LEU A 126 -17.43 -3.33 -4.01
N TYR A 127 -17.45 -3.26 -5.34
CA TYR A 127 -17.75 -2.04 -6.09
C TYR A 127 -19.16 -2.15 -6.65
N LEU A 128 -20.10 -1.40 -6.08
CA LEU A 128 -21.49 -1.40 -6.55
C LEU A 128 -21.65 -0.69 -7.89
N HIS A 129 -22.74 -0.99 -8.60
CA HIS A 129 -23.16 -0.21 -9.76
C HIS A 129 -23.48 1.24 -9.39
N ASP A 130 -23.22 2.15 -10.33
CA ASP A 130 -23.55 3.57 -10.17
C ASP A 130 -25.06 3.76 -10.02
N GLY A 131 -25.46 4.64 -9.09
CA GLY A 131 -26.87 4.93 -8.85
C GLY A 131 -27.66 3.81 -8.16
N ILE A 132 -27.00 2.80 -7.60
CA ILE A 132 -27.68 1.76 -6.81
C ILE A 132 -28.46 2.38 -5.64
N GLY A 133 -29.77 2.10 -5.60
CA GLY A 133 -30.67 2.62 -4.57
C GLY A 133 -30.61 1.84 -3.25
N ASP A 134 -31.08 2.47 -2.18
CA ASP A 134 -31.00 1.94 -0.79
C ASP A 134 -31.64 0.55 -0.65
N LYS A 135 -32.75 0.29 -1.36
CA LYS A 135 -33.39 -1.03 -1.34
C LYS A 135 -32.46 -2.12 -1.88
N ALA A 136 -31.79 -1.89 -3.00
CA ALA A 136 -30.87 -2.85 -3.60
C ALA A 136 -29.60 -3.03 -2.76
N ARG A 137 -29.13 -1.97 -2.09
CA ARG A 137 -28.06 -2.06 -1.09
C ARG A 137 -28.47 -2.95 0.09
N ALA A 138 -29.65 -2.71 0.66
CA ALA A 138 -30.18 -3.48 1.78
C ALA A 138 -30.40 -4.96 1.41
N GLU A 139 -30.83 -5.25 0.17
CA GLU A 139 -30.94 -6.63 -0.35
C GLU A 139 -29.57 -7.32 -0.39
N LEU A 140 -28.53 -6.67 -0.92
CA LEU A 140 -27.17 -7.21 -0.94
C LEU A 140 -26.63 -7.42 0.48
N GLU A 141 -26.74 -6.40 1.33
CA GLU A 141 -26.27 -6.47 2.73
C GLU A 141 -26.97 -7.59 3.49
N ALA A 142 -28.27 -7.79 3.28
CA ALA A 142 -29.00 -8.90 3.89
C ALA A 142 -28.39 -10.24 3.47
N VAL A 143 -28.14 -10.47 2.18
CA VAL A 143 -27.51 -11.72 1.70
C VAL A 143 -26.14 -11.93 2.35
N LEU A 144 -25.28 -10.92 2.35
CA LEU A 144 -23.92 -11.04 2.89
C LEU A 144 -23.89 -11.27 4.40
N ARG A 145 -24.86 -10.72 5.16
CA ARG A 145 -24.96 -10.92 6.62
C ARG A 145 -25.40 -12.33 7.02
N HIS A 146 -26.13 -13.05 6.15
CA HIS A 146 -26.50 -14.46 6.41
C HIS A 146 -25.39 -15.45 6.05
N ALA A 147 -24.21 -14.97 5.62
CA ALA A 147 -23.11 -15.85 5.22
C ALA A 147 -22.66 -16.80 6.34
N GLU A 148 -22.65 -16.37 7.61
CA GLU A 148 -22.28 -17.23 8.74
C GLU A 148 -23.29 -18.35 8.99
N ASP A 149 -24.58 -18.09 8.74
CA ASP A 149 -25.64 -19.07 8.94
C ASP A 149 -25.71 -20.11 7.80
N GLU A 150 -25.27 -19.72 6.61
CA GLU A 150 -25.54 -20.46 5.36
C GLU A 150 -24.28 -21.06 4.70
N LEU A 151 -23.08 -20.57 5.02
CA LEU A 151 -21.83 -21.10 4.49
C LEU A 151 -21.16 -22.06 5.47
N ASP A 152 -21.24 -23.35 5.14
CA ASP A 152 -20.56 -24.41 5.88
C ASP A 152 -19.05 -24.13 6.02
N GLY A 153 -18.54 -24.17 7.26
CA GLY A 153 -17.12 -23.98 7.56
C GLY A 153 -16.68 -22.52 7.67
N LEU A 154 -17.58 -21.56 7.45
CA LEU A 154 -17.32 -20.17 7.81
C LEU A 154 -17.32 -20.01 9.33
N VAL A 155 -16.25 -19.43 9.85
CA VAL A 155 -16.04 -19.18 11.28
C VAL A 155 -16.48 -17.77 11.64
N ALA A 156 -16.22 -16.79 10.76
CA ALA A 156 -16.65 -15.41 10.94
C ALA A 156 -16.76 -14.68 9.60
N SER A 157 -17.65 -13.70 9.55
CA SER A 157 -17.92 -12.78 8.45
C SER A 157 -17.99 -11.36 8.99
N SER A 158 -17.35 -10.41 8.32
CA SER A 158 -17.48 -8.99 8.67
C SER A 158 -17.72 -8.18 7.41
N LEU A 159 -18.89 -7.55 7.34
CA LEU A 159 -19.25 -6.61 6.29
C LEU A 159 -19.29 -5.19 6.86
N ALA A 160 -18.51 -4.30 6.26
CA ALA A 160 -18.47 -2.90 6.65
C ALA A 160 -18.51 -1.97 5.43
N VAL A 161 -19.25 -0.86 5.56
CA VAL A 161 -19.26 0.23 4.59
C VAL A 161 -17.93 0.97 4.71
N ASN A 162 -17.25 1.19 3.59
CA ASN A 162 -16.02 1.96 3.60
C ASN A 162 -16.31 3.45 3.87
N LEU A 163 -15.50 4.10 4.70
CA LEU A 163 -15.64 5.51 5.09
C LEU A 163 -15.45 6.47 3.91
N THR A 164 -14.64 6.08 2.93
CA THR A 164 -14.51 6.74 1.64
C THR A 164 -14.16 5.69 0.57
N ALA A 165 -14.58 5.93 -0.67
CA ALA A 165 -14.15 5.18 -1.85
C ALA A 165 -12.94 5.82 -2.55
N ASP A 166 -12.33 6.86 -1.94
CA ASP A 166 -11.12 7.47 -2.44
C ASP A 166 -9.97 6.45 -2.48
N TYR A 167 -9.03 6.63 -3.41
CA TYR A 167 -7.84 5.76 -3.55
C TYR A 167 -8.16 4.28 -3.83
N GLY A 168 -9.17 4.02 -4.67
CA GLY A 168 -9.45 2.69 -5.21
C GLY A 168 -10.18 1.74 -4.27
N GLY A 169 -10.64 2.20 -3.10
CA GLY A 169 -11.49 1.45 -2.19
C GLY A 169 -12.86 1.09 -2.79
N GLY A 170 -13.40 -0.07 -2.43
CA GLY A 170 -14.78 -0.43 -2.76
C GLY A 170 -15.80 0.39 -1.97
N HIS A 171 -17.09 0.14 -2.20
CA HIS A 171 -18.15 0.63 -1.33
C HIS A 171 -18.19 -0.13 0.00
N TYR A 172 -17.83 -1.42 -0.04
CA TYR A 172 -17.73 -2.28 1.13
C TYR A 172 -16.38 -3.00 1.17
N THR A 173 -15.91 -3.22 2.39
CA THR A 173 -14.97 -4.29 2.70
C THR A 173 -15.74 -5.46 3.29
N TRP A 174 -15.56 -6.65 2.71
CA TRP A 174 -16.15 -7.89 3.22
C TRP A 174 -15.05 -8.90 3.54
N ASP A 175 -14.94 -9.26 4.81
CA ASP A 175 -13.98 -10.22 5.33
C ASP A 175 -14.66 -11.54 5.66
N LEU A 176 -13.99 -12.64 5.33
CA LEU A 176 -14.41 -14.00 5.61
C LEU A 176 -13.27 -14.74 6.29
N LEU A 177 -13.58 -15.49 7.33
CA LEU A 177 -12.66 -16.39 8.01
C LEU A 177 -13.24 -17.81 7.96
N TYR A 178 -12.52 -18.72 7.33
CA TYR A 178 -12.81 -20.15 7.32
C TYR A 178 -11.80 -20.90 8.19
N ARG A 179 -12.12 -22.13 8.62
CA ARG A 179 -11.14 -22.93 9.38
C ARG A 179 -9.91 -23.29 8.57
N ASP A 180 -10.07 -23.49 7.27
CA ASP A 180 -8.98 -23.71 6.32
C ASP A 180 -9.42 -23.39 4.89
N ARG A 181 -8.45 -23.47 3.97
CA ARG A 181 -8.65 -23.16 2.54
C ARG A 181 -9.57 -24.15 1.83
N ASP A 182 -9.66 -25.39 2.31
CA ASP A 182 -10.49 -26.41 1.69
C ASP A 182 -11.95 -26.29 2.13
N GLU A 183 -12.21 -25.88 3.38
CA GLU A 183 -13.54 -25.46 3.83
C GLU A 183 -14.04 -24.26 3.01
N ALA A 184 -13.21 -23.23 2.77
CA ALA A 184 -13.56 -22.11 1.91
C ALA A 184 -13.96 -22.56 0.49
N ARG A 185 -13.16 -23.46 -0.11
CA ARG A 185 -13.47 -24.03 -1.43
C ARG A 185 -14.78 -24.83 -1.45
N ARG A 186 -15.07 -25.60 -0.39
CA ARG A 186 -16.32 -26.37 -0.27
C ARG A 186 -17.52 -25.44 -0.09
N ALA A 187 -17.40 -24.40 0.74
CA ALA A 187 -18.44 -23.38 0.91
C ALA A 187 -18.81 -22.73 -0.43
N GLN A 188 -17.82 -22.40 -1.24
CA GLN A 188 -18.02 -21.83 -2.59
C GLN A 188 -18.68 -22.80 -3.59
N GLN A 189 -18.67 -24.10 -3.32
CA GLN A 189 -19.38 -25.13 -4.10
C GLN A 189 -20.79 -25.42 -3.57
N GLY A 190 -21.13 -24.89 -2.40
CA GLY A 190 -22.44 -25.03 -1.76
C GLY A 190 -23.57 -24.46 -2.60
N ARG A 191 -24.81 -24.91 -2.33
CA ARG A 191 -26.00 -24.40 -3.03
C ARG A 191 -26.24 -22.92 -2.73
N TRP A 192 -26.16 -22.53 -1.47
CA TRP A 192 -26.41 -21.13 -1.10
C TRP A 192 -25.41 -20.18 -1.75
N TRP A 193 -24.12 -20.55 -1.81
CA TRP A 193 -23.12 -19.76 -2.53
C TRP A 193 -23.49 -19.57 -4.02
N ARG A 194 -23.79 -20.66 -4.72
CA ARG A 194 -24.03 -20.65 -6.17
C ARG A 194 -25.38 -20.07 -6.58
N ASP A 195 -26.41 -20.31 -5.78
CA ASP A 195 -27.80 -20.02 -6.14
C ASP A 195 -28.28 -18.69 -5.52
N VAL A 196 -27.62 -18.21 -4.46
CA VAL A 196 -28.02 -16.99 -3.72
C VAL A 196 -26.91 -15.95 -3.69
N LEU A 197 -25.75 -16.26 -3.10
CA LEU A 197 -24.72 -15.27 -2.82
C LEU A 197 -24.05 -14.72 -4.08
N LEU A 198 -23.53 -15.60 -4.94
CA LEU A 198 -22.83 -15.17 -6.15
C LEU A 198 -23.76 -14.42 -7.12
N PRO A 199 -25.01 -14.86 -7.37
CA PRO A 199 -25.96 -14.08 -8.16
C PRO A 199 -26.31 -12.72 -7.56
N ALA A 200 -26.36 -12.59 -6.22
CA ALA A 200 -26.56 -11.28 -5.58
C ALA A 200 -25.36 -10.36 -5.80
N LEU A 201 -24.13 -10.88 -5.66
CA LEU A 201 -22.91 -10.13 -5.98
C LEU A 201 -22.88 -9.70 -7.46
N ASP A 202 -23.15 -10.60 -8.39
CA ASP A 202 -23.18 -10.31 -9.84
C ASP A 202 -24.24 -9.27 -10.21
N ARG A 203 -25.39 -9.28 -9.52
CA ARG A 203 -26.48 -8.32 -9.77
C ARG A 203 -26.15 -6.91 -9.28
N HIS A 204 -25.46 -6.79 -8.15
CA HIS A 204 -25.34 -5.52 -7.44
C HIS A 204 -23.94 -4.89 -7.56
N CYS A 205 -22.90 -5.69 -7.83
CA CYS A 205 -21.53 -5.23 -7.96
C CYS A 205 -21.11 -5.11 -9.43
N ARG A 206 -20.61 -3.93 -9.82
CA ARG A 206 -19.96 -3.72 -11.13
C ARG A 206 -18.57 -4.34 -11.20
N ALA A 207 -17.91 -4.49 -10.05
CA ALA A 207 -16.63 -5.15 -9.91
C ALA A 207 -16.45 -5.66 -8.47
N ARG A 208 -15.54 -6.61 -8.26
CA ARG A 208 -15.09 -7.04 -6.94
C ARG A 208 -13.65 -7.54 -7.00
N SER A 209 -12.82 -7.05 -6.08
CA SER A 209 -11.48 -7.60 -5.87
C SER A 209 -11.55 -8.61 -4.74
N ALA A 210 -11.62 -9.91 -5.06
CA ALA A 210 -11.79 -11.01 -4.12
C ALA A 210 -10.50 -11.80 -3.94
N LEU A 211 -9.95 -11.78 -2.72
CA LEU A 211 -8.59 -12.23 -2.44
C LEU A 211 -8.54 -13.18 -1.25
N GLY A 212 -7.90 -14.32 -1.44
CA GLY A 212 -7.45 -15.21 -0.38
C GLY A 212 -6.10 -14.78 0.17
N LEU A 213 -5.85 -15.03 1.44
CA LEU A 213 -4.74 -14.42 2.18
C LEU A 213 -3.71 -15.46 2.66
N GLU A 214 -2.57 -15.55 1.98
CA GLU A 214 -1.42 -16.33 2.44
C GLU A 214 -0.55 -15.46 3.36
N THR A 215 -0.67 -15.69 4.67
CA THR A 215 -0.07 -14.82 5.69
C THR A 215 1.45 -14.94 5.73
N LEU A 216 2.11 -13.79 5.69
CA LEU A 216 3.56 -13.65 5.84
C LEU A 216 3.96 -13.32 7.27
N GLY A 217 3.18 -12.46 7.94
CA GLY A 217 3.42 -12.07 9.31
C GLY A 217 2.22 -11.30 9.87
N ALA A 218 2.00 -11.45 11.18
CA ALA A 218 0.91 -10.79 11.88
C ALA A 218 1.28 -10.55 13.34
N GLY A 219 0.56 -9.62 13.97
CA GLY A 219 0.68 -9.34 15.39
C GLY A 219 -0.51 -8.58 15.93
N ALA A 220 -0.72 -8.71 17.24
CA ALA A 220 -1.82 -8.10 17.97
C ALA A 220 -1.30 -7.47 19.26
N ARG A 221 -1.36 -6.14 19.36
CA ARG A 221 -1.27 -5.43 20.65
C ARG A 221 -2.61 -5.39 21.36
N ASP A 222 -3.70 -5.57 20.62
CA ASP A 222 -5.06 -5.44 21.11
C ASP A 222 -6.02 -6.44 20.43
N PRO A 223 -5.84 -7.76 20.68
CA PRO A 223 -6.59 -8.80 19.98
C PRO A 223 -8.09 -8.75 20.24
N GLU A 224 -8.53 -8.03 21.27
CA GLU A 224 -9.93 -7.85 21.65
C GLU A 224 -10.45 -6.43 21.33
N LEU A 225 -9.72 -5.66 20.50
CA LEU A 225 -10.10 -4.30 20.15
C LEU A 225 -11.56 -4.25 19.68
N ALA A 226 -12.38 -3.52 20.42
CA ALA A 226 -13.79 -3.31 20.13
C ALA A 226 -13.99 -1.87 19.65
N GLY A 227 -14.59 -1.69 18.48
CA GLY A 227 -14.65 -0.39 17.82
C GLY A 227 -13.36 -0.04 17.06
N GLY A 228 -13.33 1.17 16.48
CA GLY A 228 -12.18 1.72 15.80
C GLY A 228 -12.26 1.63 14.27
N VAL A 229 -11.10 1.52 13.61
CA VAL A 229 -10.99 1.54 12.16
C VAL A 229 -10.14 0.38 11.68
N LYS A 230 -10.65 -0.36 10.70
CA LYS A 230 -9.88 -1.32 9.91
C LYS A 230 -9.43 -0.66 8.61
N ARG A 231 -8.13 -0.73 8.35
CA ARG A 231 -7.51 -0.37 7.07
C ARG A 231 -7.19 -1.65 6.31
N THR A 232 -7.64 -1.73 5.07
CA THR A 232 -7.30 -2.81 4.13
C THR A 232 -6.65 -2.19 2.90
N ALA A 233 -5.35 -2.40 2.73
CA ALA A 233 -4.61 -1.87 1.60
C ALA A 233 -4.17 -2.99 0.64
N LEU A 234 -4.49 -2.86 -0.65
CA LEU A 234 -4.10 -3.80 -1.68
C LEU A 234 -2.99 -3.20 -2.52
N PHE A 235 -1.90 -3.95 -2.67
CA PHE A 235 -0.71 -3.54 -3.40
C PHE A 235 -0.43 -4.48 -4.55
N ARG A 236 0.16 -3.96 -5.62
CA ARG A 236 0.61 -4.75 -6.77
C ARG A 236 2.08 -4.52 -7.01
N LEU A 237 2.83 -5.60 -7.20
CA LEU A 237 4.21 -5.52 -7.63
C LEU A 237 4.29 -5.07 -9.09
N LEU A 238 5.27 -4.24 -9.39
CA LEU A 238 5.71 -4.00 -10.76
C LEU A 238 6.24 -5.32 -11.38
N PRO A 239 6.17 -5.47 -12.71
CA PRO A 239 6.72 -6.65 -13.38
C PRO A 239 8.22 -6.81 -13.13
N GLY A 240 8.68 -8.06 -12.96
CA GLY A 240 10.12 -8.38 -12.91
C GLY A 240 10.83 -8.08 -11.59
N VAL A 241 10.10 -7.80 -10.50
CA VAL A 241 10.70 -7.59 -9.18
C VAL A 241 11.34 -8.88 -8.66
N ASP A 242 12.63 -8.78 -8.32
CA ASP A 242 13.42 -9.89 -7.79
C ASP A 242 12.96 -10.35 -6.39
N ALA A 243 13.13 -11.63 -6.08
CA ALA A 243 12.68 -12.25 -4.83
C ALA A 243 13.35 -11.67 -3.57
N GLU A 244 14.61 -11.24 -3.66
CA GLU A 244 15.32 -10.62 -2.54
C GLU A 244 14.78 -9.20 -2.27
N VAL A 245 14.54 -8.43 -3.34
CA VAL A 245 13.93 -7.09 -3.26
C VAL A 245 12.53 -7.20 -2.66
N ARG A 246 11.75 -8.18 -3.13
CA ARG A 246 10.44 -8.52 -2.59
C ARG A 246 10.50 -8.82 -1.09
N ALA A 247 11.44 -9.65 -0.66
CA ALA A 247 11.59 -10.01 0.74
C ALA A 247 12.01 -8.81 1.63
N ARG A 248 12.77 -7.85 1.09
CA ARG A 248 13.08 -6.59 1.79
C ARG A 248 11.83 -5.75 2.00
N PHE A 249 10.99 -5.59 0.98
CA PHE A 249 9.71 -4.91 1.10
C PHE A 249 8.79 -5.57 2.14
N GLU A 250 8.68 -6.90 2.12
CA GLU A 250 7.86 -7.64 3.08
C GLU A 250 8.33 -7.41 4.53
N ARG A 251 9.65 -7.33 4.77
CA ARG A 251 10.23 -6.97 6.08
C ARG A 251 9.96 -5.52 6.45
N ASP A 252 10.22 -4.58 5.55
CA ASP A 252 10.02 -3.15 5.79
C ASP A 252 8.56 -2.83 6.18
N LEU A 253 7.56 -3.54 5.63
CA LEU A 253 6.17 -3.38 6.08
C LEU A 253 5.93 -4.01 7.46
N LEU A 254 6.46 -5.20 7.71
CA LEU A 254 6.27 -5.90 8.99
C LEU A 254 7.00 -5.23 10.16
N ASP A 255 7.99 -4.37 9.89
CA ASP A 255 8.67 -3.57 10.90
C ASP A 255 7.85 -2.36 11.36
N MET A 256 6.90 -1.87 10.54
CA MET A 256 6.11 -0.66 10.85
C MET A 256 5.46 -0.66 12.26
N PRO A 257 4.85 -1.75 12.75
CA PRO A 257 4.23 -1.78 14.08
C PRO A 257 5.20 -1.61 15.25
N ALA A 258 6.51 -1.82 15.04
CA ALA A 258 7.53 -1.53 16.04
C ALA A 258 7.75 -0.02 16.20
N TYR A 259 7.50 0.76 15.16
CA TYR A 259 7.70 2.21 15.18
C TYR A 259 6.39 3.00 15.35
N ILE A 260 5.29 2.48 14.84
CA ILE A 260 3.99 3.16 14.79
C ILE A 260 3.02 2.45 15.72
N THR A 261 3.07 2.80 17.00
CA THR A 261 2.28 2.16 18.08
C THR A 261 0.77 2.35 17.94
N ALA A 262 0.34 3.32 17.11
CA ALA A 262 -1.06 3.49 16.73
C ALA A 262 -1.61 2.27 15.96
N ILE A 263 -0.76 1.49 15.29
CA ILE A 263 -1.14 0.20 14.71
C ILE A 263 -1.36 -0.78 15.87
N ARG A 264 -2.62 -1.12 16.14
CA ARG A 264 -2.99 -2.02 17.25
C ARG A 264 -2.83 -3.47 16.84
N ASN A 265 -3.40 -3.85 15.70
CA ASN A 265 -3.24 -5.18 15.12
C ASN A 265 -2.81 -5.05 13.66
N TRP A 266 -2.08 -6.04 13.14
CA TRP A 266 -1.58 -6.03 11.77
C TRP A 266 -1.49 -7.43 11.17
N ARG A 267 -1.62 -7.51 9.84
CA ARG A 267 -1.41 -8.73 9.06
C ARG A 267 -0.97 -8.39 7.65
N LEU A 268 0.19 -8.91 7.24
CA LEU A 268 0.66 -8.89 5.86
C LEU A 268 0.41 -10.25 5.25
N SER A 269 -0.23 -10.26 4.09
CA SER A 269 -0.48 -11.47 3.33
C SER A 269 -0.12 -11.29 1.86
N ARG A 270 0.39 -12.35 1.23
CA ARG A 270 0.39 -12.47 -0.22
C ARG A 270 -1.05 -12.73 -0.67
N ALA A 271 -1.47 -11.98 -1.67
CA ALA A 271 -2.83 -12.07 -2.19
C ALA A 271 -2.94 -13.20 -3.21
N VAL A 272 -4.00 -14.00 -3.09
CA VAL A 272 -4.39 -15.04 -4.05
C VAL A 272 -5.72 -14.64 -4.67
N THR A 273 -5.74 -14.35 -5.97
CA THR A 273 -7.00 -14.07 -6.68
C THR A 273 -7.94 -15.28 -6.58
N LEU A 274 -9.16 -15.03 -6.10
CA LEU A 274 -10.17 -16.08 -5.93
C LEU A 274 -10.97 -16.29 -7.23
N ALA A 275 -11.61 -17.45 -7.35
CA ALA A 275 -12.39 -17.82 -8.53
C ALA A 275 -13.62 -16.91 -8.74
N TRP A 276 -14.08 -16.24 -7.68
CA TRP A 276 -15.19 -15.30 -7.73
C TRP A 276 -14.72 -13.85 -7.81
N ASP A 277 -13.43 -13.58 -8.03
CA ASP A 277 -12.97 -12.24 -8.40
C ASP A 277 -13.65 -11.78 -9.70
N MET A 278 -13.96 -10.49 -9.77
CA MET A 278 -14.46 -9.84 -10.98
C MET A 278 -13.92 -8.42 -11.02
N SER A 279 -12.60 -8.31 -11.18
CA SER A 279 -11.91 -7.04 -11.31
C SER A 279 -11.40 -6.81 -12.72
N ASP A 280 -11.46 -5.56 -13.19
CA ASP A 280 -10.89 -5.11 -14.47
C ASP A 280 -9.43 -4.63 -14.31
N VAL A 281 -8.89 -4.66 -13.10
CA VAL A 281 -7.49 -4.32 -12.83
C VAL A 281 -6.61 -5.56 -12.77
N ALA A 282 -5.30 -5.36 -12.98
CA ALA A 282 -4.34 -6.44 -12.83
C ALA A 282 -4.39 -7.05 -11.41
N PRO A 283 -4.04 -8.34 -11.23
CA PRO A 283 -4.10 -9.00 -9.93
C PRO A 283 -3.31 -8.25 -8.84
N TRP A 284 -3.88 -8.22 -7.64
CA TRP A 284 -3.19 -7.72 -6.45
C TRP A 284 -2.14 -8.73 -5.98
N SER A 285 -1.00 -8.23 -5.51
CA SER A 285 0.11 -9.05 -5.00
C SER A 285 0.09 -9.20 -3.49
N TYR A 286 -0.42 -8.19 -2.78
CA TYR A 286 -0.47 -8.16 -1.33
C TYR A 286 -1.76 -7.58 -0.80
N VAL A 287 -2.09 -8.00 0.42
CA VAL A 287 -3.04 -7.32 1.30
C VAL A 287 -2.30 -6.98 2.59
N TRP A 288 -2.25 -5.69 2.92
CA TRP A 288 -1.74 -5.18 4.19
C TRP A 288 -2.90 -4.65 5.02
N GLU A 289 -3.20 -5.38 6.08
CA GLU A 289 -4.33 -5.08 6.96
C GLU A 289 -3.83 -4.56 8.30
N GLN A 290 -4.50 -3.52 8.80
CA GLN A 290 -4.17 -2.88 10.07
C GLN A 290 -5.45 -2.46 10.78
N GLU A 291 -5.46 -2.56 12.10
CA GLU A 291 -6.54 -2.07 12.95
C GLU A 291 -6.01 -0.97 13.87
N PHE A 292 -6.81 0.09 14.02
CA PHE A 292 -6.53 1.28 14.82
C PHE A 292 -7.67 1.52 15.79
N ALA A 293 -7.35 1.98 17.00
CA ALA A 293 -8.38 2.34 17.98
C ALA A 293 -9.24 3.52 17.53
N GLU A 294 -8.66 4.46 16.79
CA GLU A 294 -9.31 5.68 16.31
C GLU A 294 -8.78 6.06 14.92
N LEU A 295 -9.59 6.78 14.14
CA LEU A 295 -9.21 7.24 12.80
C LEU A 295 -7.98 8.17 12.80
N ASP A 296 -7.80 8.96 13.86
CA ASP A 296 -6.66 9.87 14.02
C ASP A 296 -5.32 9.13 14.18
N GLY A 297 -5.34 7.89 14.71
CA GLY A 297 -4.15 7.04 14.74
C GLY A 297 -3.63 6.73 13.32
N LEU A 298 -4.54 6.61 12.37
CA LEU A 298 -4.24 6.37 10.96
C LEU A 298 -3.95 7.65 10.18
N ASN A 299 -4.77 8.69 10.31
CA ASN A 299 -4.60 9.93 9.55
C ASN A 299 -3.53 10.86 10.13
N GLY A 300 -3.17 10.70 11.40
CA GLY A 300 -2.17 11.50 12.10
C GLY A 300 -0.88 10.72 12.34
N ALA A 301 -0.85 9.94 13.41
CA ALA A 301 0.39 9.29 13.90
C ALA A 301 1.06 8.41 12.84
N TYR A 302 0.28 7.59 12.13
CA TYR A 302 0.77 6.76 11.03
C TYR A 302 1.31 7.60 9.86
N MET A 303 0.59 8.64 9.42
CA MET A 303 1.05 9.52 8.34
C MET A 303 2.29 10.34 8.71
N ALA A 304 2.48 10.63 10.00
CA ALA A 304 3.57 11.48 10.48
C ALA A 304 4.87 10.74 10.80
N HIS A 305 4.83 9.43 11.02
CA HIS A 305 6.01 8.70 11.45
C HIS A 305 7.03 8.49 10.30
N PRO A 306 8.33 8.80 10.48
CA PRO A 306 9.36 8.65 9.44
C PRO A 306 9.48 7.24 8.85
N HIS A 307 9.22 6.22 9.66
CA HIS A 307 9.17 4.84 9.16
C HIS A 307 8.12 4.66 8.04
N HIS A 308 6.99 5.39 8.08
CA HIS A 308 6.02 5.36 7.01
C HIS A 308 6.46 6.23 5.83
N TRP A 309 6.59 7.55 6.06
CA TRP A 309 6.75 8.50 4.96
C TRP A 309 8.14 8.55 4.33
N ALA A 310 9.21 8.19 5.06
CA ALA A 310 10.58 8.19 4.54
C ALA A 310 11.11 6.79 4.18
N HIS A 311 10.75 5.76 4.97
CA HIS A 311 11.29 4.41 4.80
C HIS A 311 10.39 3.49 3.97
N VAL A 312 9.08 3.46 4.23
CA VAL A 312 8.14 2.56 3.52
C VAL A 312 7.64 3.16 2.21
N ASP A 313 7.30 4.46 2.18
CA ASP A 313 6.73 5.12 0.99
C ASP A 313 7.66 5.08 -0.24
N ARG A 314 8.97 4.94 -0.06
CA ARG A 314 9.94 4.78 -1.16
C ARG A 314 9.62 3.58 -2.08
N TRP A 315 8.98 2.54 -1.56
CA TRP A 315 8.58 1.38 -2.36
C TRP A 315 7.44 1.69 -3.33
N PHE A 316 6.72 2.78 -3.09
CA PHE A 316 5.54 3.25 -3.84
C PHE A 316 5.86 4.49 -4.70
N ASP A 317 6.89 5.27 -4.33
CA ASP A 317 7.23 6.52 -4.98
C ASP A 317 8.02 6.32 -6.28
N PRO A 318 7.51 6.72 -7.46
CA PRO A 318 8.25 6.62 -8.72
C PRO A 318 9.55 7.41 -8.74
N GLU A 319 9.66 8.44 -7.92
CA GLU A 319 10.87 9.26 -7.82
C GLU A 319 11.95 8.60 -6.97
N SER A 320 11.65 7.54 -6.22
CA SER A 320 12.57 6.92 -5.26
C SER A 320 13.76 6.19 -5.90
N GLY A 321 13.60 5.72 -7.14
CA GLY A 321 14.57 4.84 -7.81
C GLY A 321 14.54 3.39 -7.34
N VAL A 322 13.76 3.09 -6.29
CA VAL A 322 13.61 1.75 -5.71
C VAL A 322 12.15 1.29 -5.68
N GLN A 323 11.27 1.99 -6.40
CA GLN A 323 9.85 1.64 -6.51
C GLN A 323 9.70 0.19 -6.97
N ILE A 324 8.87 -0.57 -6.27
CA ILE A 324 8.45 -1.90 -6.70
C ILE A 324 6.93 -2.07 -6.68
N ILE A 325 6.20 -1.10 -6.12
CA ILE A 325 4.75 -1.14 -6.02
C ILE A 325 4.15 -0.17 -7.05
N ASP A 326 3.20 -0.68 -7.81
CA ASP A 326 2.35 0.07 -8.72
C ASP A 326 1.65 1.24 -7.99
N THR A 327 1.60 2.41 -8.61
CA THR A 327 0.95 3.59 -8.02
C THR A 327 -0.57 3.46 -7.92
N ALA A 328 -1.17 2.54 -8.69
CA ALA A 328 -2.57 2.17 -8.57
C ALA A 328 -2.76 1.24 -7.36
N LEU A 329 -3.13 1.83 -6.23
CA LEU A 329 -3.38 1.16 -4.96
C LEU A 329 -4.88 1.06 -4.69
N CYS A 330 -5.28 0.10 -3.86
CA CYS A 330 -6.57 0.14 -3.18
C CYS A 330 -6.32 0.44 -1.71
N HIS A 331 -6.97 1.48 -1.19
CA HIS A 331 -6.82 1.89 0.20
C HIS A 331 -8.20 2.07 0.82
N ALA A 332 -8.71 1.00 1.43
CA ALA A 332 -10.02 0.99 2.04
C ALA A 332 -9.95 1.18 3.55
N PHE A 333 -10.85 2.00 4.08
CA PHE A 333 -11.05 2.21 5.52
C PHE A 333 -12.48 1.88 5.86
N SER A 334 -12.69 1.10 6.91
CA SER A 334 -14.03 0.77 7.37
C SER A 334 -14.11 0.80 8.90
N PRO A 335 -15.28 1.11 9.47
CA PRO A 335 -15.50 0.95 10.90
C PRO A 335 -15.23 -0.50 11.32
N LEU A 336 -14.48 -0.67 12.41
CA LEU A 336 -14.25 -1.97 13.04
C LEU A 336 -15.29 -2.19 14.13
N VAL A 337 -16.01 -3.31 14.10
CA VAL A 337 -16.88 -3.71 15.21
C VAL A 337 -16.06 -4.39 16.30
N CYS A 338 -15.27 -5.39 15.89
CA CYS A 338 -14.32 -6.09 16.75
C CYS A 338 -13.14 -6.58 15.90
N ALA A 339 -11.95 -6.67 16.51
CA ALA A 339 -10.74 -7.15 15.87
C ALA A 339 -10.96 -8.50 15.18
N ILE A 340 -10.58 -8.58 13.90
CA ILE A 340 -10.75 -9.78 13.06
C ILE A 340 -9.45 -10.24 12.43
N ILE A 341 -8.47 -9.35 12.24
CA ILE A 341 -7.37 -9.67 11.32
C ILE A 341 -6.36 -10.69 11.86
N THR A 342 -6.29 -10.83 13.18
CA THR A 342 -5.39 -11.71 13.93
C THR A 342 -6.06 -12.96 14.50
N ARG A 343 -7.36 -13.14 14.23
CA ARG A 343 -8.10 -14.35 14.62
C ARG A 343 -7.58 -15.59 13.91
#